data_AF-A0A965PQF8-F1
#
_entry.id   AF-A0A965PQF8-F1
#
_cell.length_a   1.000
_cell.length_b   1.000
_cell.length_c   1.000
_cell.angle_alpha   90.00
_cell.angle_beta   90.00
_cell.angle_gamma   90.00
#
_symmetry.space_group_name_H-M   'P 1'
#
loop_
_entity.id
_entity.type
_entity.pdbx_description
1 polymer ?
#
loop_
_entity_poly.entity_id
_entity_poly.type
_entity_poly.pdbx_seq_one_letter_code
_entity_poly.pdbx_strand_id
1 'polypeptide(L)' 'MTTEATKHALDAVSVVTVVGTLADILPAVAALFTIIWTGIRIVETRTFRSIFGLKPLDNKE' A
#
# COMPACT_ATOMS: atom_id res chain seq x y z
N MET A 1 44.77 -1.44 -4.05
CA MET A 1 43.73 -1.80 -5.04
C MET A 1 42.66 -2.74 -4.47
N THR A 2 42.84 -3.35 -3.29
CA THR A 2 41.87 -4.28 -2.68
C THR A 2 40.70 -3.58 -1.96
N THR A 3 40.91 -2.39 -1.39
CA THR A 3 39.92 -1.70 -0.56
C THR A 3 38.70 -1.20 -1.34
N GLU A 4 38.89 -0.73 -2.58
CA GLU A 4 37.81 -0.15 -3.39
C GLU A 4 36.86 -1.24 -3.93
N ALA A 5 37.38 -2.39 -4.34
CA ALA A 5 36.56 -3.53 -4.76
C ALA A 5 35.69 -4.06 -3.61
N THR A 6 36.23 -4.12 -2.39
CA THR A 6 35.47 -4.54 -1.21
C THR A 6 34.40 -3.53 -0.82
N LYS A 7 34.67 -2.22 -0.91
CA LYS A 7 33.67 -1.17 -0.66
C LYS A 7 32.51 -1.26 -1.64
N HIS A 8 32.80 -1.36 -2.93
CA HIS A 8 31.75 -1.49 -3.95
C HIS A 8 30.93 -2.78 -3.80
N ALA A 9 31.56 -3.89 -3.42
CA ALA A 9 30.84 -5.12 -3.11
C ALA A 9 29.89 -4.95 -1.90
N LEU A 10 30.34 -4.25 -0.85
CA LEU A 10 29.52 -3.98 0.33
C LEU A 10 28.36 -3.02 0.05
N ASP A 11 28.62 -1.96 -0.73
CA ASP A 11 27.59 -1.01 -1.17
C ASP A 11 26.52 -1.68 -2.01
N ALA A 12 26.91 -2.56 -2.94
CA ALA A 12 25.97 -3.32 -3.76
C ALA A 12 25.05 -4.21 -2.91
N VAL A 13 25.60 -4.91 -1.90
CA VAL A 13 24.81 -5.74 -0.98
C VAL A 13 23.85 -4.90 -0.15
N SER A 14 24.31 -3.74 0.35
CA SER A 14 23.48 -2.80 1.12
C SER A 14 22.29 -2.30 0.29
N VAL A 15 22.54 -1.84 -0.95
CA VAL A 15 21.50 -1.35 -1.86
C VAL A 15 20.49 -2.45 -2.18
N VAL A 16 20.94 -3.67 -2.49
CA VAL A 16 20.05 -4.81 -2.75
C VAL A 16 19.19 -5.13 -1.53
N THR A 17 19.76 -5.05 -0.34
CA THR A 17 19.01 -5.29 0.91
C THR A 17 17.92 -4.25 1.11
N VAL A 18 18.23 -2.96 0.92
CA VAL A 18 17.26 -1.86 1.03
C VAL A 18 16.16 -1.96 -0.04
N VAL A 19 16.52 -2.26 -1.28
CA VAL A 19 15.54 -2.44 -2.36
C VAL A 19 14.66 -3.66 -2.09
N GLY A 20 15.25 -4.75 -1.58
CA GLY A 20 14.52 -5.96 -1.20
C GLY A 20 13.48 -5.70 -0.11
N THR A 21 13.83 -4.97 0.95
CA THR A 21 12.89 -4.64 2.04
C THR A 21 11.79 -3.69 1.59
N LEU A 22 12.11 -2.72 0.73
CA LEU A 22 11.10 -1.81 0.15
C LEU A 22 10.16 -2.55 -0.81
N ALA A 23 10.68 -3.50 -1.60
CA ALA A 23 9.86 -4.32 -2.48
C ALA A 23 8.91 -5.25 -1.70
N ASP A 24 9.33 -5.75 -0.53
CA ASP A 24 8.52 -6.65 0.30
C ASP A 24 7.38 -5.92 1.05
N ILE A 25 7.58 -4.64 1.41
CA ILE A 25 6.53 -3.84 2.06
C ILE A 25 5.52 -3.25 1.05
N LEU A 26 5.90 -3.13 -0.22
CA LEU A 26 5.04 -2.60 -1.29
C LEU A 26 3.68 -3.33 -1.38
N PRO A 27 3.62 -4.68 -1.42
CA PRO A 27 2.37 -5.43 -1.39
C PRO A 27 1.50 -5.14 -0.17
N ALA A 28 2.09 -5.02 1.03
CA ALA A 28 1.36 -4.75 2.25
C ALA A 28 0.71 -3.35 2.23
N VAL A 29 1.45 -2.34 1.76
CA VAL A 29 0.94 -0.97 1.60
C VAL A 29 -0.17 -0.93 0.54
N ALA A 30 0.02 -1.63 -0.59
CA ALA A 30 -1.01 -1.73 -1.63
C ALA A 30 -2.29 -2.39 -1.09
N ALA A 31 -2.16 -3.49 -0.34
CA ALA A 31 -3.28 -4.17 0.29
C ALA A 31 -4.01 -3.27 1.30
N LEU A 32 -3.28 -2.52 2.14
CA LEU A 32 -3.87 -1.55 3.05
C LEU A 32 -4.67 -0.48 2.29
N PHE A 33 -4.10 0.05 1.20
CA PHE A 33 -4.79 1.02 0.35
C PHE A 33 -6.08 0.42 -0.24
N THR A 34 -6.02 -0.82 -0.74
CA THR A 34 -7.21 -1.52 -1.25
C THR A 34 -8.27 -1.73 -0.18
N ILE A 35 -7.88 -2.09 1.05
CA ILE A 35 -8.82 -2.28 2.16
C ILE A 35 -9.50 -0.97 2.51
N ILE A 36 -8.73 0.12 2.65
CA ILE A 36 -9.28 1.45 2.98
C ILE A 36 -10.24 1.92 1.88
N TRP A 37 -9.80 1.85 0.61
CA TRP A 37 -10.63 2.22 -0.54
C TRP A 37 -11.93 1.41 -0.63
N THR A 38 -11.82 0.09 -0.46
CA THR A 38 -12.97 -0.82 -0.48
C THR A 38 -13.92 -0.50 0.68
N GLY A 39 -13.39 -0.23 1.87
CA GLY A 39 -14.18 0.18 3.03
C GLY A 39 -14.99 1.46 2.76
N ILE A 40 -14.34 2.50 2.21
CA ILE A 40 -15.00 3.76 1.82
C ILE A 40 -16.11 3.49 0.79
N ARG A 41 -15.81 2.72 -0.26
CA ARG A 41 -16.76 2.35 -1.32
C ARG A 41 -17.97 1.57 -0.80
N ILE A 42 -17.76 0.66 0.14
CA ILE A 42 -18.85 -0.10 0.77
C ILE A 42 -19.79 0.85 1.53
N VAL A 43 -19.25 1.81 2.28
CA VAL A 43 -20.07 2.81 3.02
C VAL A 43 -20.86 3.73 2.10
N GLU A 44 -20.31 4.06 0.93
CA GLU A 44 -20.99 4.84 -0.11
C GLU A 44 -22.13 4.06 -0.80
N THR A 45 -22.02 2.73 -0.84
CA THR A 45 -22.96 1.88 -1.58
C THR A 45 -24.36 1.89 -0.97
N ARG A 46 -25.39 2.12 -1.80
CA ARG A 46 -26.81 2.22 -1.38
C ARG A 46 -27.29 0.97 -0.62
N THR A 47 -26.87 -0.22 -1.04
CA THR A 47 -27.26 -1.49 -0.40
C THR A 47 -26.78 -1.59 1.04
N PHE A 48 -25.49 -1.33 1.27
CA PHE A 48 -24.92 -1.31 2.62
C PHE A 48 -25.64 -0.24 3.46
N ARG A 49 -25.79 0.98 2.92
CA ARG A 49 -26.46 2.08 3.62
C ARG A 49 -27.91 1.76 4.00
N SER A 50 -28.65 1.08 3.12
CA SER A 50 -30.02 0.62 3.34
C SER A 50 -30.12 -0.46 4.41
N ILE A 51 -29.17 -1.40 4.47
CA ILE A 51 -29.12 -2.45 5.49
C ILE A 51 -28.85 -1.83 6.88
N PHE A 52 -27.95 -0.85 6.94
CA PHE A 52 -27.56 -0.19 8.19
C PHE A 52 -28.47 0.98 8.59
N GLY A 53 -29.59 1.21 7.89
CA GLY A 53 -30.53 2.30 8.21
C GLY A 53 -29.93 3.70 8.13
N LEU A 54 -28.77 3.83 7.46
CA LEU A 54 -28.08 5.09 7.27
C LEU A 54 -28.79 5.87 6.15
N LYS A 55 -28.87 7.19 6.26
CA LYS A 55 -29.46 8.07 5.23
C LYS A 55 -28.80 7.78 3.87
N PRO A 56 -29.38 8.00 2.69
CA PRO A 56 -28.62 7.89 1.44
C PRO A 56 -27.54 8.99 1.36
N LEU A 57 -26.29 8.68 0.98
CA LEU A 57 -25.36 9.72 0.46
C LEU A 57 -25.69 9.92 -1.02
N ASP A 58 -26.88 10.44 -1.26
CA ASP A 58 -27.25 10.97 -2.56
C ASP A 58 -26.84 12.44 -2.56
N ASN A 59 -25.56 12.70 -2.90
CA ASN A 59 -25.21 14.02 -3.38
C ASN A 59 -25.52 14.02 -4.87
N LYS A 60 -26.68 14.61 -5.18
CA LYS A 60 -27.03 15.15 -6.49
C LYS A 60 -25.86 15.97 -7.00
N GLU A 61 -25.28 15.58 -8.14
CA GLU A 61 -25.13 16.34 -9.40
C GLU A 61 -24.83 15.35 -10.55
#